data_AF-A0A174FVA6-F1
#
_entry.id   AF-A0A174FVA6-F1
#
_cell.length_a   1.000
_cell.length_b   1.000
_cell.length_c   1.000
_cell.angle_alpha   90.00
_cell.angle_beta   90.00
_cell.angle_gamma   90.00
#
_symmetry.space_group_name_H-M   'P 1'
#
loop_
_entity.id
_entity.type
_entity.pdbx_description
1 polymer ?
#
loop_
_entity_poly.entity_id
_entity_poly.type
_entity_poly.pdbx_seq_one_letter_code
_entity_poly.pdbx_strand_id
1 'polypeptide(L)'
;MAEKKEYSQALVRVGELLSGKRKGLGEQYRNRENFIDLRSEELFGGEPWISPRHLANVELGKNWISIEKLIVLANALEENPVELFEEILDAYLGKES
;
A
#
# COMPACT_ATOMS: atom_id res chain seq x y z
N MET A 1 14.57 -24.40 12.71
CA MET A 1 13.75 -24.24 11.49
C MET A 1 12.62 -23.30 11.85
N ALA A 2 12.62 -22.07 11.33
CA ALA A 2 11.57 -21.11 11.66
C ALA A 2 10.27 -21.57 11.02
N GLU A 3 9.20 -21.68 11.82
CA GLU A 3 7.86 -21.95 11.33
C GLU A 3 7.54 -20.98 10.18
N LYS A 4 7.16 -21.52 9.02
CA LYS A 4 6.57 -20.71 7.95
C LYS A 4 5.31 -20.11 8.55
N LYS A 5 5.34 -18.82 8.92
CA LYS A 5 4.11 -18.06 9.21
C LYS A 5 3.19 -18.26 8.01
N GLU A 6 2.03 -18.88 8.22
CA GLU A 6 0.96 -18.86 7.25
C GLU A 6 0.64 -17.38 6.98
N TYR A 7 0.92 -16.95 5.76
CA TYR A 7 0.57 -15.60 5.34
C TYR A 7 -0.95 -15.52 5.28
N SER A 8 -1.51 -14.53 5.98
CA SER A 8 -2.95 -14.29 5.95
C SER A 8 -3.36 -13.96 4.52
N GLN A 9 -4.23 -14.80 3.93
CA GLN A 9 -4.77 -14.55 2.60
C GLN A 9 -5.52 -13.22 2.52
N ALA A 10 -6.15 -12.79 3.62
CA ALA A 10 -6.77 -11.47 3.70
C ALA A 10 -5.74 -10.33 3.56
N LEU A 11 -4.56 -10.47 4.18
CA LEU A 11 -3.48 -9.49 4.04
C LEU A 11 -2.88 -9.49 2.64
N VAL A 12 -2.80 -10.66 1.99
CA VAL A 12 -2.34 -10.77 0.60
C VAL A 12 -3.28 -10.00 -0.33
N ARG A 13 -4.61 -10.19 -0.22
CA ARG A 13 -5.59 -9.44 -1.01
C ARG A 13 -5.48 -7.94 -0.83
N VAL A 14 -5.32 -7.47 0.41
CA VAL A 14 -5.09 -6.05 0.70
C VAL A 14 -3.79 -5.55 0.07
N GLY A 15 -2.72 -6.34 0.14
CA GLY A 15 -1.45 -6.01 -0.49
C GLY A 15 -1.54 -5.92 -2.02
N GLU A 16 -2.30 -6.81 -2.64
CA GLU A 16 -2.58 -6.81 -4.08
C GLU A 16 -3.39 -5.59 -4.51
N LEU A 17 -4.44 -5.24 -3.75
CA LEU A 17 -5.23 -4.01 -3.96
C LEU A 17 -4.32 -2.77 -3.98
N LEU A 18 -3.52 -2.58 -2.94
CA LEU A 18 -2.63 -1.41 -2.80
C LEU A 18 -1.56 -1.35 -3.90
N SER A 19 -0.99 -2.50 -4.24
CA SER A 19 -0.04 -2.65 -5.35
C SER A 19 -0.69 -2.32 -6.69
N GLY A 20 -1.95 -2.73 -6.88
CA GLY A 20 -2.78 -2.43 -8.04
C GLY A 20 -3.02 -0.94 -8.19
N LYS A 21 -3.50 -0.27 -7.15
CA LYS A 21 -3.73 1.19 -7.11
C LYS A 21 -2.47 1.97 -7.47
N ARG A 22 -1.33 1.65 -6.84
CA ARG A 22 -0.04 2.28 -7.16
C ARG A 22 0.34 2.11 -8.64
N LYS A 23 0.23 0.90 -9.18
CA LYS A 23 0.53 0.63 -10.60
C LYS A 23 -0.47 1.30 -11.55
N GLY A 24 -1.69 1.57 -11.08
CA GLY A 24 -2.75 2.27 -11.81
C GLY A 24 -2.51 3.76 -11.99
N LEU A 25 -1.68 4.37 -11.14
CA LEU A 25 -1.31 5.79 -11.25
C LEU A 25 -0.53 6.13 -12.52
N GLY A 26 0.19 5.16 -13.09
CA GLY A 26 1.03 5.37 -14.26
C GLY A 26 2.26 4.47 -14.31
N GLU A 27 2.89 4.41 -15.47
CA GLU A 27 4.06 3.55 -15.70
C GLU A 27 5.23 3.91 -14.78
N GLN A 28 5.44 5.20 -14.53
CA GLN A 28 6.50 5.72 -13.66
C GLN A 28 6.40 5.23 -12.21
N TYR A 29 5.19 4.89 -11.74
CA TYR A 29 4.93 4.46 -10.36
C TYR A 29 4.93 2.93 -10.18
N ARG A 30 5.16 2.15 -11.25
CA ARG A 30 5.16 0.66 -11.18
C ARG A 30 6.28 0.10 -10.31
N ASN A 31 7.43 0.78 -10.23
CA ASN A 31 8.49 0.45 -9.28
C ASN A 31 8.20 1.15 -7.94
N ARG A 32 8.39 0.44 -6.82
CA ARG A 32 8.18 0.99 -5.48
C ARG A 32 9.14 2.14 -5.15
N GLU A 33 10.40 2.04 -5.53
CA GLU A 33 11.41 3.07 -5.29
C GLU A 33 11.04 4.34 -6.03
N ASN A 34 10.80 4.23 -7.35
CA ASN A 34 10.33 5.37 -8.15
C ASN A 34 9.06 5.99 -7.58
N PHE A 35 8.10 5.19 -7.13
CA PHE A 35 6.89 5.71 -6.50
C PHE A 35 7.18 6.50 -5.22
N ILE A 36 8.05 5.98 -4.36
CA ILE A 36 8.44 6.66 -3.12
C ILE A 36 9.14 7.97 -3.43
N ASP A 37 10.12 7.94 -4.34
CA ASP A 37 10.94 9.10 -4.69
C ASP A 37 10.11 10.18 -5.38
N LEU A 38 9.29 9.82 -6.37
CA LEU A 38 8.43 10.79 -7.05
C LEU A 38 7.40 11.41 -6.11
N ARG A 39 6.72 10.61 -5.27
CA ARG A 39 5.76 11.16 -4.30
C ARG A 39 6.42 12.00 -3.22
N SER A 40 7.67 11.71 -2.87
CA SER A 40 8.47 12.55 -1.97
C SER A 40 8.52 13.98 -2.50
N GLU A 41 8.91 14.16 -3.76
CA GLU A 41 9.02 15.47 -4.42
C GLU A 41 7.65 16.09 -4.70
N GLU A 42 6.67 15.30 -5.17
CA GLU A 42 5.37 15.80 -5.60
C GLU A 42 4.46 16.22 -4.44
N LEU A 43 4.49 15.49 -3.32
CA LEU A 43 3.47 15.59 -2.27
C LEU A 43 4.04 15.80 -0.85
N PHE A 44 5.31 15.45 -0.61
CA PHE A 44 5.90 15.47 0.73
C PHE A 44 7.09 16.43 0.86
N GLY A 45 7.28 17.33 -0.10
CA GLY A 45 8.30 18.39 -0.03
C GLY A 45 9.74 17.88 -0.05
N GLY A 46 9.98 16.72 -0.67
CA GLY A 46 11.28 16.05 -0.72
C GLY A 46 11.61 15.20 0.52
N GLU A 47 10.70 15.11 1.50
CA GLU A 47 10.94 14.39 2.74
C GLU A 47 10.55 12.90 2.69
N PRO A 48 11.32 12.01 3.37
CA PRO A 48 10.97 10.59 3.46
C PRO A 48 9.62 10.36 4.14
N TRP A 49 8.69 9.75 3.43
CA TRP A 49 7.33 9.50 3.93
C TRP A 49 7.04 8.02 4.25
N ILE A 50 7.73 7.10 3.56
CA ILE A 50 7.68 5.66 3.79
C ILE A 50 9.02 5.02 3.38
N SER A 51 9.41 3.93 4.03
CA SER A 51 10.57 3.17 3.59
C SER A 51 10.19 2.11 2.54
N PRO A 52 11.07 1.81 1.56
CA PRO A 52 10.82 0.78 0.56
C PRO A 52 10.46 -0.58 1.17
N ARG A 53 11.13 -0.94 2.28
CA ARG A 53 10.85 -2.19 3.02
C ARG A 53 9.45 -2.20 3.62
N HIS A 54 8.98 -1.08 4.18
CA HIS A 54 7.66 -1.00 4.77
C HIS A 54 6.57 -1.15 3.70
N LEU A 55 6.68 -0.39 2.60
CA LEU A 55 5.75 -0.50 1.47
C LEU A 55 5.74 -1.92 0.88
N ALA A 56 6.92 -2.51 0.68
CA ALA A 56 7.01 -3.88 0.18
C ALA A 56 6.37 -4.91 1.12
N ASN A 57 6.52 -4.76 2.43
CA ASN A 57 5.89 -5.67 3.39
C ASN A 57 4.37 -5.54 3.41
N VAL A 58 3.84 -4.32 3.25
CA VAL A 58 2.39 -4.09 3.15
C VAL A 58 1.85 -4.70 1.85
N GLU A 59 2.45 -4.38 0.71
CA GLU A 59 2.00 -4.88 -0.60
C GLU A 59 2.17 -6.40 -0.78
N LEU A 60 3.07 -7.03 -0.03
CA LEU A 60 3.23 -8.49 -0.01
C LEU A 60 2.37 -9.17 1.06
N GLY A 61 1.50 -8.43 1.76
CA GLY A 61 0.64 -8.97 2.81
C GLY A 61 1.39 -9.49 4.05
N LYS A 62 2.63 -9.05 4.25
CA LYS A 62 3.47 -9.47 5.39
C LYS A 62 3.12 -8.69 6.66
N ASN A 63 2.71 -7.44 6.50
CA ASN A 63 2.38 -6.51 7.58
C ASN A 63 1.01 -5.86 7.35
N TRP A 64 0.28 -5.62 8.43
CA TRP A 64 -0.86 -4.71 8.42
C TRP A 64 -0.37 -3.26 8.44
N ILE A 65 -1.09 -2.38 7.74
CA ILE A 65 -0.81 -0.94 7.72
C ILE A 65 -1.46 -0.27 8.94
N SER A 66 -0.75 0.65 9.61
CA SER A 66 -1.36 1.46 10.66
C SER A 66 -2.28 2.53 10.06
N ILE A 67 -3.20 3.08 10.85
CA ILE A 67 -4.11 4.13 10.37
C ILE A 67 -3.34 5.37 9.93
N GLU A 68 -2.29 5.77 10.64
CA GLU A 68 -1.45 6.91 10.26
C GLU A 68 -0.77 6.67 8.91
N LYS A 69 -0.25 5.46 8.69
CA LYS A 69 0.38 5.09 7.41
C LYS A 69 -0.63 4.93 6.28
N LEU A 70 -1.86 4.52 6.59
CA LEU A 70 -2.94 4.49 5.61
C LEU A 70 -3.26 5.89 5.10
N ILE A 71 -3.40 6.88 5.99
CA ILE A 71 -3.70 8.26 5.59
C ILE A 71 -2.59 8.81 4.70
N VAL A 72 -1.33 8.57 5.06
CA VAL A 72 -0.19 8.99 4.24
C VAL A 72 -0.18 8.27 2.88
N LEU A 73 -0.42 6.96 2.87
CA LEU A 73 -0.47 6.18 1.64
C LEU A 73 -1.64 6.58 0.74
N ALA A 74 -2.81 6.90 1.30
CA ALA A 74 -3.97 7.40 0.55
C ALA A 74 -3.61 8.69 -0.20
N ASN A 75 -2.95 9.63 0.46
CA ASN A 75 -2.47 10.85 -0.18
C ASN A 75 -1.48 10.54 -1.31
N ALA A 76 -0.53 9.63 -1.08
CA ALA A 76 0.41 9.19 -2.10
C ALA A 76 -0.26 8.42 -3.27
N LEU A 77 -1.41 7.82 -3.04
CA LEU A 77 -2.24 7.17 -4.06
C LEU A 77 -3.22 8.14 -4.72
N GLU A 78 -3.25 9.42 -4.34
CA GLU A 78 -4.26 10.39 -4.80
C GLU A 78 -5.71 9.93 -4.54
N GLU A 79 -5.93 9.21 -3.43
CA GLU A 79 -7.23 8.69 -3.04
C GLU A 79 -7.74 9.29 -1.74
N ASN A 80 -9.07 9.30 -1.58
CA ASN A 80 -9.67 9.64 -0.30
C ASN A 80 -9.37 8.51 0.72
N PRO A 81 -8.86 8.83 1.92
CA PRO A 81 -8.50 7.80 2.91
C PRO A 81 -9.70 6.99 3.42
N VAL A 82 -10.91 7.54 3.41
CA VAL A 82 -12.13 6.82 3.82
C VAL A 82 -12.52 5.81 2.74
N GLU A 83 -12.57 6.23 1.47
CA GLU A 83 -12.87 5.35 0.34
C GLU A 83 -11.83 4.22 0.23
N LEU A 84 -10.54 4.55 0.34
CA LEU A 84 -9.47 3.54 0.35
C LEU A 84 -9.63 2.55 1.51
N PHE A 85 -10.06 3.03 2.69
CA PHE A 85 -10.30 2.14 3.83
C PHE A 85 -11.47 1.18 3.58
N GLU A 86 -12.55 1.65 2.95
CA GLU A 86 -13.68 0.81 2.55
C GLU A 86 -13.24 -0.31 1.58
N GLU A 87 -12.44 0.04 0.56
CA GLU A 87 -11.90 -0.96 -0.37
C GLU A 87 -10.96 -1.96 0.32
N ILE A 88 -10.13 -1.50 1.26
CA ILE A 88 -9.29 -2.38 2.09
C ILE A 88 -10.14 -3.33 2.93
N LEU A 89 -11.25 -2.84 3.51
CA LEU A 89 -12.17 -3.68 4.27
C LEU A 89 -12.83 -4.74 3.38
N ASP A 90 -13.28 -4.37 2.19
CA ASP A 90 -13.90 -5.32 1.26
C ASP A 90 -12.89 -6.38 0.79
N ALA A 91 -11.67 -5.97 0.44
CA ALA A 91 -10.57 -6.90 0.10
C ALA A 91 -10.20 -7.81 1.28
N TYR A 92 -10.15 -7.28 2.50
CA TYR A 92 -9.86 -8.06 3.70
C TYR A 92 -10.93 -9.12 3.95
N LEU A 93 -12.21 -8.71 3.90
CA LEU A 93 -13.37 -9.59 4.08
C LEU A 93 -13.58 -10.56 2.91
N GLY A 94 -12.90 -10.35 1.78
CA GLY A 94 -13.02 -11.18 0.59
C GLY A 94 -14.36 -10.98 -0.14
N LYS A 95 -14.92 -9.77 -0.06
CA LYS A 95 -16.06 -9.41 -0.89
C LYS A 95 -15.53 -9.06 -2.27
N GLU A 96 -16.00 -9.76 -3.29
CA GLU A 96 -15.74 -9.39 -4.68
C GLU A 96 -16.57 -8.13 -4.98
N SER A 97 -15.89 -7.05 -5.42
CA SER A 97 -16.53 -5.86 -6.01
C SER A 97 -16.99 -6.14 -7.44
#